data_AF-E5XKP3-F1
#
_entry.id   AF-E5XKP3-F1
#
_cell.length_a   1.000
_cell.length_b   1.000
_cell.length_c   1.000
_cell.angle_alpha   90.00
_cell.angle_beta   90.00
_cell.angle_gamma   90.00
#
_symmetry.space_group_name_H-M   'P 1'
#
loop_
_entity.id
_entity.type
_entity.pdbx_description
1 polymer ?
#
loop_
_entity_poly.entity_id
_entity_poly.type
_entity_poly.pdbx_seq_one_letter_code
_entity_poly.pdbx_strand_id
1 'polypeptide(L)'
;MTEPVAQLNSIPAGEEFDHFGPETGRWLYPKGVSFASRSLPPESLVEPYQTYTATGEPFLPGWGLEESRAVPWFGQPGGGVQYLIVAPPGELPCVESLVLMGVLEPGSWK
;
A
#
# COMPACT_ATOMS: atom_id res chain seq x y z
N MET A 1 -16.41 5.95 -1.19
CA MET A 1 -15.39 5.66 -0.17
C MET A 1 -15.39 4.16 0.06
N THR A 2 -14.23 3.53 0.08
CA THR A 2 -14.09 2.12 0.49
C THR A 2 -14.14 2.08 2.01
N GLU A 3 -14.91 1.15 2.58
CA GLU A 3 -14.90 0.94 4.03
C GLU A 3 -13.73 0.02 4.42
N PRO A 4 -13.02 0.31 5.53
CA PRO A 4 -11.97 -0.57 6.03
C PRO A 4 -12.58 -1.87 6.55
N VAL A 5 -11.95 -2.99 6.20
CA VAL A 5 -12.33 -4.35 6.62
C VAL A 5 -11.49 -4.81 7.81
N ALA A 6 -10.26 -4.32 7.93
CA ALA A 6 -9.37 -4.57 9.06
C ALA A 6 -8.37 -3.43 9.27
N GLN A 7 -7.87 -3.29 10.50
CA GLN A 7 -6.70 -2.47 10.81
C GLN A 7 -5.52 -3.35 11.19
N LEU A 8 -4.36 -3.07 10.63
CA LEU A 8 -3.11 -3.79 10.87
C LEU A 8 -2.12 -2.87 11.56
N ASN A 9 -1.68 -3.28 12.75
CA ASN A 9 -0.66 -2.60 13.54
C ASN A 9 0.70 -3.33 13.48
N SER A 10 0.81 -4.33 12.62
CA SER A 10 2.02 -5.10 12.33
C SER A 10 1.82 -5.87 11.02
N ILE A 11 2.88 -6.08 10.25
CA ILE A 11 2.88 -6.95 9.06
C ILE A 11 3.90 -8.07 9.28
N PRO A 12 3.58 -9.34 9.00
CA PRO A 12 4.57 -10.41 9.04
C PRO A 12 5.76 -10.14 8.12
N ALA A 13 6.96 -10.51 8.57
CA ALA A 13 8.16 -10.44 7.74
C ALA A 13 8.00 -11.27 6.46
N GLY A 14 8.46 -10.73 5.34
CA GLY A 14 8.42 -11.39 4.03
C GLY A 14 7.14 -11.17 3.22
N GLU A 15 6.11 -10.52 3.78
CA GLU A 15 4.94 -10.11 3.01
C GLU A 15 5.36 -9.10 1.93
N GLU A 16 4.97 -9.34 0.68
CA GLU A 16 5.36 -8.49 -0.45
C GLU A 16 4.25 -7.54 -0.87
N PHE A 17 4.60 -6.27 -1.06
CA PHE A 17 3.70 -5.23 -1.53
C PHE A 17 4.21 -4.59 -2.81
N ASP A 18 3.32 -3.92 -3.52
CA ASP A 18 3.68 -3.04 -4.62
C ASP A 18 2.86 -1.72 -4.60
N HIS A 19 3.37 -0.73 -5.32
CA HIS A 19 2.81 0.61 -5.43
C HIS A 19 2.97 1.14 -6.86
N PHE A 20 1.92 1.80 -7.37
CA PHE A 20 1.99 2.61 -8.58
C PHE A 20 1.94 4.09 -8.18
N GLY A 21 2.97 4.85 -8.52
CA GLY A 21 3.09 6.27 -8.16
C GLY A 21 4.38 6.60 -7.43
N PRO A 22 4.54 7.87 -7.02
CA PRO A 22 5.66 8.32 -6.19
C PRO A 22 5.56 7.76 -4.76
N GLU A 23 6.68 7.61 -4.06
CA GLU A 23 6.71 7.09 -2.67
C GLU A 23 5.96 7.97 -1.66
N THR A 24 5.60 9.20 -2.04
CA THR A 24 4.69 10.09 -1.29
C THR A 24 3.22 9.63 -1.34
N GLY A 25 2.92 8.63 -2.16
CA GLY A 25 1.62 7.94 -2.21
C GLY A 25 1.33 7.15 -0.93
N ARG A 26 0.04 6.84 -0.72
CA ARG A 26 -0.47 6.28 0.54
C ARG A 26 -1.13 4.91 0.42
N TRP A 27 -1.16 4.36 -0.78
CA TRP A 27 -1.84 3.10 -1.08
C TRP A 27 -0.81 2.02 -1.39
N LEU A 28 -0.91 0.89 -0.70
CA LEU A 28 -0.14 -0.31 -0.98
C LEU A 28 -1.09 -1.43 -1.43
N TYR A 29 -0.59 -2.33 -2.25
CA TYR A 29 -1.34 -3.50 -2.69
C TYR A 29 -0.48 -4.74 -2.41
N PRO A 30 -1.08 -5.90 -2.06
CA PRO A 30 -0.34 -7.16 -2.12
C PRO A 30 0.28 -7.31 -3.51
N LYS A 31 1.55 -7.72 -3.55
CA LYS A 31 2.27 -7.83 -4.82
C LYS A 31 1.55 -8.79 -5.77
N GLY A 32 1.35 -8.35 -7.00
CA GLY A 32 0.72 -9.16 -8.05
C GLY A 32 -0.81 -9.07 -8.11
N VAL A 33 -1.47 -8.25 -7.28
CA VAL A 33 -2.87 -7.87 -7.52
C VAL A 33 -2.98 -7.22 -8.91
N SER A 34 -3.86 -7.74 -9.77
CA SER A 34 -3.98 -7.24 -11.14
C SER A 34 -4.36 -5.76 -11.17
N PHE A 35 -3.90 -5.00 -12.17
CA PHE A 35 -4.24 -3.58 -12.31
C PHE A 35 -5.76 -3.33 -12.33
N ALA A 36 -6.50 -4.18 -13.05
CA ALA A 36 -7.97 -4.15 -13.10
C ALA A 36 -8.63 -4.35 -11.73
N SER A 37 -8.03 -5.18 -10.87
CA SER A 37 -8.54 -5.42 -9.52
C SER A 37 -8.30 -4.25 -8.56
N ARG A 38 -7.41 -3.32 -8.90
CA ARG A 38 -7.10 -2.14 -8.08
C ARG A 38 -8.02 -0.96 -8.34
N SER A 39 -8.77 -0.98 -9.45
CA SER A 39 -9.58 0.16 -9.91
C SER A 39 -8.80 1.47 -9.92
N LEU A 40 -7.56 1.42 -10.41
CA LEU A 40 -6.72 2.60 -10.59
C LEU A 40 -7.04 3.31 -11.92
N PRO A 41 -6.81 4.64 -11.99
CA PRO A 41 -6.96 5.38 -13.23
C PRO A 41 -5.91 4.90 -14.26
N PRO A 42 -6.22 4.84 -15.57
CA PRO A 42 -5.28 4.36 -16.59
C PRO A 42 -3.91 5.03 -16.57
N GLU A 43 -3.84 6.29 -16.15
CA GLU A 43 -2.62 7.08 -16.01
C GLU A 43 -1.63 6.45 -15.02
N SER A 44 -2.09 5.67 -14.04
CA SER A 44 -1.21 4.94 -13.12
C SER A 44 -0.32 3.91 -13.81
N LEU A 45 -0.61 3.49 -15.05
CA LEU A 45 0.24 2.56 -15.82
C LEU A 45 1.56 3.17 -16.29
N VAL A 46 1.65 4.51 -16.36
CA VAL A 46 2.89 5.20 -16.75
C VAL A 46 3.65 5.77 -15.55
N GLU A 47 3.10 5.61 -14.35
CA GLU A 47 3.75 5.98 -13.10
C GLU A 47 4.83 4.96 -12.70
N PRO A 48 5.79 5.34 -11.84
CA PRO A 48 6.74 4.40 -11.27
C PRO A 48 6.04 3.21 -10.61
N TYR A 49 6.48 2.01 -10.93
CA TYR A 49 6.07 0.79 -10.25
C TYR A 49 7.17 0.35 -9.30
N GLN A 50 6.83 0.26 -8.02
CA GLN A 50 7.76 -0.01 -6.94
C GLN A 50 7.27 -1.20 -6.13
N THR A 51 8.20 -2.04 -5.68
CA THR A 51 7.90 -3.22 -4.86
C THR A 51 8.58 -3.10 -3.52
N TYR A 52 7.95 -3.65 -2.48
CA TYR A 52 8.45 -3.58 -1.10
C TYR A 52 8.28 -4.95 -0.42
N THR A 53 9.14 -5.25 0.54
CA THR A 53 9.02 -6.43 1.41
C THR A 53 8.89 -5.96 2.85
N ALA A 54 7.93 -6.51 3.59
CA ALA A 54 7.80 -6.23 5.02
C ALA A 54 8.96 -6.86 5.80
N THR A 55 9.51 -6.10 6.74
CA THR A 55 10.63 -6.53 7.57
C THR A 55 10.17 -7.35 8.79
N GLY A 56 8.91 -7.19 9.19
CA GLY A 56 8.38 -7.69 10.45
C GLY A 56 8.49 -6.71 11.62
N GLU A 57 9.12 -5.55 11.41
CA GLU A 57 9.18 -4.51 12.42
C GLU A 57 7.77 -3.95 12.73
N PRO A 58 7.47 -3.65 14.01
CA PRO A 58 6.18 -3.11 14.39
C PRO A 58 6.04 -1.66 13.89
N PHE A 59 4.79 -1.22 13.68
CA PHE A 59 4.53 0.18 13.43
C PHE A 59 4.80 1.03 14.68
N LEU A 60 5.21 2.28 14.46
CA LEU A 60 5.24 3.28 15.52
C LEU A 60 3.81 3.56 16.05
N PRO A 61 3.65 4.03 17.29
CA PRO A 61 2.33 4.31 17.86
C PRO A 61 1.47 5.22 16.97
N GLY A 62 0.26 4.75 16.66
CA GLY A 62 -0.73 5.44 15.83
C GLY A 62 -0.48 5.37 14.32
N TRP A 63 0.57 4.67 13.88
CA TRP A 63 0.74 4.23 12.50
C TRP A 63 0.13 2.85 12.27
N GLY A 64 -0.28 2.57 11.04
CA GLY A 64 -0.77 1.27 10.65
C GLY A 64 -1.25 1.23 9.20
N LEU A 65 -1.90 0.14 8.85
CA LEU A 65 -2.60 -0.02 7.58
C LEU A 65 -4.09 -0.27 7.80
N GLU A 66 -4.92 0.33 6.96
CA GLU A 66 -6.33 -0.02 6.83
C GLU A 66 -6.53 -0.89 5.58
N GLU A 67 -6.86 -2.15 5.79
CA GLU A 67 -7.20 -3.07 4.70
C GLU A 67 -8.60 -2.75 4.19
N SER A 68 -8.77 -2.69 2.87
CA SER A 68 -10.08 -2.65 2.22
C SER A 68 -10.06 -3.39 0.89
N ARG A 69 -11.22 -3.50 0.22
CA ARG A 69 -11.31 -4.01 -1.15
C ARG A 69 -11.67 -2.91 -2.12
N ALA A 70 -10.86 -2.72 -3.17
CA ALA A 70 -11.12 -1.71 -4.19
C ALA A 70 -12.54 -1.88 -4.77
N VAL A 71 -13.32 -0.81 -4.82
CA VAL A 71 -14.64 -0.84 -5.47
C VAL A 71 -14.48 -0.75 -7.00
N PRO A 72 -15.45 -1.20 -7.81
CA PRO A 72 -15.42 -1.00 -9.26
C PRO A 72 -15.34 0.50 -9.59
N TRP A 73 -14.33 0.92 -10.35
CA TRP A 73 -14.13 2.31 -10.75
C TRP A 73 -13.24 2.42 -11.99
N PHE A 74 -13.20 3.58 -12.65
CA PHE A 74 -12.43 3.82 -13.90
C PHE A 74 -12.66 2.77 -15.01
N GLY A 75 -13.87 2.19 -15.07
CA GLY A 75 -14.20 1.11 -16.03
C GLY A 75 -13.58 -0.25 -15.69
N GLN A 76 -12.99 -0.38 -14.50
CA GLN A 76 -12.36 -1.60 -14.00
C GLN A 76 -13.26 -2.29 -12.96
N PRO A 77 -13.18 -3.63 -12.82
CA PRO A 77 -14.02 -4.39 -11.91
C PRO A 77 -13.68 -4.21 -10.43
N GLY A 78 -12.44 -3.84 -10.09
CA GLY A 78 -11.99 -3.77 -8.70
C GLY A 78 -11.95 -5.13 -8.00
N GLY A 79 -12.19 -5.11 -6.70
CA GLY A 79 -12.29 -6.29 -5.83
C GLY A 79 -10.96 -6.77 -5.24
N GLY A 80 -9.83 -6.20 -5.67
CA GLY A 80 -8.51 -6.47 -5.11
C GLY A 80 -8.35 -5.90 -3.71
N VAL A 81 -7.54 -6.57 -2.89
CA VAL A 81 -7.14 -6.06 -1.57
C VAL A 81 -6.23 -4.84 -1.77
N GLN A 82 -6.43 -3.83 -0.93
CA GLN A 82 -5.62 -2.62 -0.88
C GLN A 82 -5.46 -2.17 0.57
N TYR A 83 -4.33 -1.54 0.86
CA TYR A 83 -4.01 -1.03 2.18
C TYR A 83 -3.80 0.47 2.11
N LEU A 84 -4.56 1.21 2.91
CA LEU A 84 -4.34 2.63 3.12
C LEU A 84 -3.38 2.81 4.29
N ILE A 85 -2.30 3.56 4.09
CA ILE A 85 -1.41 3.95 5.16
C ILE A 85 -2.11 4.99 6.02
N VAL A 86 -2.11 4.77 7.34
CA VAL A 86 -2.66 5.70 8.33
C VAL A 86 -1.57 6.10 9.33
N ALA A 87 -1.64 7.33 9.80
CA ALA A 87 -0.66 7.92 10.71
C ALA A 87 -1.35 8.89 11.70
N PRO A 88 -0.69 9.25 12.81
CA PRO A 88 -1.18 10.25 13.74
C PRO A 88 -1.36 11.64 13.09
N PRO A 89 -2.16 12.53 13.69
CA PRO A 89 -2.28 13.91 13.21
C PRO A 89 -0.93 14.63 13.15
N GLY A 90 -0.65 15.27 12.03
CA GLY A 90 0.60 16.01 11.81
C GLY A 90 1.70 15.20 11.11
N GLU A 91 1.53 13.89 10.97
CA GLU A 91 2.42 13.02 10.19
C GLU A 91 1.93 12.84 8.75
N LEU A 92 2.83 12.48 7.83
CA LEU A 92 2.51 12.19 6.44
C LEU A 92 2.43 10.67 6.23
N PRO A 93 1.23 10.08 6.05
CA PRO A 93 1.10 8.64 5.87
C PRO A 93 1.47 8.21 4.45
N CYS A 94 2.75 8.12 4.11
CA CYS A 94 3.22 7.69 2.78
C CYS A 94 4.13 6.46 2.83
N VAL A 95 4.34 5.84 1.66
CA VAL A 95 5.20 4.65 1.51
C VAL A 95 6.63 4.95 1.96
N GLU A 96 7.15 6.13 1.61
CA GLU A 96 8.48 6.60 2.04
C GLU A 96 8.61 6.56 3.57
N SER A 97 7.58 6.97 4.31
CA SER A 97 7.62 6.92 5.78
C SER A 97 7.73 5.49 6.31
N LEU A 98 7.04 4.53 5.71
CA LEU A 98 7.15 3.12 6.11
C LEU A 98 8.55 2.56 5.83
N VAL A 99 9.19 3.00 4.76
CA VAL A 99 10.59 2.67 4.44
C VAL A 99 11.55 3.30 5.45
N LEU A 100 11.41 4.59 5.74
CA LEU A 100 12.25 5.30 6.71
C LEU A 100 12.12 4.75 8.13
N MET A 101 10.95 4.25 8.51
CA MET A 101 10.72 3.56 9.78
C MET A 101 11.28 2.13 9.82
N GLY A 102 11.70 1.57 8.69
CA GLY A 102 12.17 0.19 8.59
C GLY A 102 11.06 -0.85 8.63
N VAL A 103 9.79 -0.46 8.46
CA VAL A 103 8.65 -1.39 8.35
C VAL A 103 8.65 -2.08 6.99
N LEU A 104 9.08 -1.37 5.95
CA LEU A 104 9.22 -1.87 4.59
C LEU A 104 10.65 -1.69 4.09
N GLU A 105 11.12 -2.65 3.31
CA GLU A 105 12.35 -2.57 2.55
C GLU A 105 12.02 -2.48 1.05
N PRO A 106 12.63 -1.55 0.29
CA PRO A 106 12.49 -1.55 -1.17
C PRO A 106 12.98 -2.87 -1.76
N GLY A 107 12.18 -3.47 -2.64
CA GLY A 107 12.52 -4.70 -3.34
C GLY A 107 13.79 -4.50 -4.17
N SER A 108 14.71 -5.46 -4.09
CA SER A 108 15.90 -5.46 -4.95
C SER A 108 15.47 -5.63 -6.41
N TRP A 109 15.90 -4.71 -7.27
CA TRP A 109 15.87 -4.93 -8.71
C TRP A 109 16.76 -6.14 -9.03
N LYS A 110 16.23 -7.10 -9.78
CA LYS A 110 17.01 -8.16 -10.42
C LYS A 110 16.92 -8.01 -11.92
#